data_AF-A0A7W1VSU2-F1
#
_entry.id   AF-A0A7W1VSU2-F1
#
_cell.length_a   1.000
_cell.length_b   1.000
_cell.length_c   1.000
_cell.angle_alpha   90.00
_cell.angle_beta   90.00
_cell.angle_gamma   90.00
#
_symmetry.space_group_name_H-M   'P 1'
#
loop_
_entity.id
_entity.type
_entity.pdbx_description
1 polymer ?
#
loop_
_entity_poly.entity_id
_entity_poly.type
_entity_poly.pdbx_seq_one_letter_code
_entity_poly.pdbx_strand_id
1 'polypeptide(L)'
;MDEVIPFPSWEYFLFLAIMMFARGADFLSTWVATPNLVLEGNPIAKKMGWKIGLIVNALLCITFAFLPLAAIIISTTSILVAARNFQNAWLMRSLGEEGYRDWYVSRLVAAHLGIYIFCLLAQTALYLLLGGALMYFSRYMIPFAIGLGIIGYAVTVLLYTSLSVWRIRRR
;
A
#
# COMPACT_ATOMS: atom_id res chain seq x y z
N MET A 1 -24.83 5.80 -1.99
CA MET A 1 -23.62 5.41 -1.25
C MET A 1 -22.41 6.30 -1.55
N ASP A 2 -22.49 7.24 -2.49
CA ASP A 2 -21.52 8.36 -2.60
C ASP A 2 -21.96 9.60 -1.79
N GLU A 3 -23.02 9.45 -0.99
CA GLU A 3 -23.47 10.51 -0.09
C GLU A 3 -22.62 10.50 1.16
N VAL A 4 -22.33 11.72 1.65
CA VAL A 4 -21.61 11.93 2.89
C VAL A 4 -22.44 11.34 4.04
N ILE A 5 -21.82 10.47 4.83
CA ILE A 5 -22.50 9.85 5.97
C ILE A 5 -22.73 10.90 7.06
N PRO A 6 -23.95 11.03 7.62
CA PRO A 6 -24.20 11.93 8.74
C PRO A 6 -23.47 11.48 10.02
N PHE A 7 -22.97 12.45 10.79
CA PHE A 7 -22.38 12.21 12.11
C PHE A 7 -23.31 12.70 13.23
N PRO A 8 -23.51 11.92 14.31
CA PRO A 8 -23.02 10.55 14.52
C PRO A 8 -23.99 9.51 13.92
N SER A 9 -23.45 8.47 13.27
CA SER A 9 -24.23 7.31 12.78
C SER A 9 -23.45 6.01 12.92
N TRP A 10 -24.17 4.88 12.95
CA TRP A 10 -23.56 3.55 13.01
C TRP A 10 -22.65 3.28 11.82
N GLU A 11 -23.07 3.67 10.63
CA GLU A 11 -22.30 3.51 9.38
C GLU A 11 -20.97 4.25 9.45
N TYR A 12 -20.97 5.48 9.96
CA TYR A 12 -19.74 6.25 10.16
C TYR A 12 -18.75 5.50 11.06
N PHE A 13 -19.21 4.99 12.22
CA PHE A 13 -18.34 4.25 13.13
C PHE A 13 -17.82 2.95 12.54
N LEU A 14 -18.62 2.28 11.70
CA LEU A 14 -18.18 1.09 10.95
C LEU A 14 -17.06 1.43 9.97
N PHE A 15 -17.22 2.47 9.12
CA PHE A 15 -16.18 2.87 8.18
C PHE A 15 -14.94 3.41 8.89
N LEU A 16 -15.10 4.13 10.00
CA LEU A 16 -14.00 4.57 10.85
C LEU A 16 -13.22 3.36 11.39
N ALA A 17 -13.90 2.33 11.89
CA ALA A 17 -13.25 1.12 12.39
C ALA A 17 -12.48 0.37 11.29
N ILE A 18 -13.08 0.23 10.10
CA ILE A 18 -12.43 -0.38 8.92
C ILE A 18 -11.17 0.41 8.53
N MET A 19 -11.28 1.73 8.43
CA MET A 19 -10.17 2.62 8.09
C MET A 19 -9.06 2.57 9.14
N MET A 20 -9.40 2.63 10.43
CA MET A 20 -8.45 2.55 11.53
C MET A 20 -7.70 1.21 11.51
N PHE A 21 -8.41 0.11 11.28
CA PHE A 21 -7.78 -1.20 11.13
C PHE A 21 -6.85 -1.24 9.91
N ALA A 22 -7.32 -0.82 8.73
CA ALA A 22 -6.55 -0.91 7.50
C ALA A 22 -5.31 0.00 7.50
N ARG A 23 -5.47 1.28 7.87
CA ARG A 23 -4.35 2.23 8.00
C ARG A 23 -3.42 1.85 9.14
N GLY A 24 -3.96 1.33 10.24
CA GLY A 24 -3.18 0.81 11.36
C GLY A 24 -2.30 -0.38 10.95
N ALA A 25 -2.85 -1.33 10.20
CA ALA A 25 -2.11 -2.47 9.66
C ALA A 25 -1.01 -2.01 8.68
N ASP A 26 -1.31 -1.07 7.79
CA ASP A 26 -0.33 -0.49 6.85
C ASP A 26 0.82 0.21 7.58
N PHE A 27 0.49 1.07 8.56
CA PHE A 27 1.47 1.76 9.40
C PHE A 27 2.31 0.78 10.22
N LEU A 28 1.68 -0.20 10.87
CA LEU A 28 2.37 -1.23 11.65
C LEU A 28 3.28 -2.07 10.76
N SER A 29 2.80 -2.51 9.59
CA SER A 29 3.59 -3.31 8.65
C SER A 29 4.85 -2.58 8.21
N THR A 30 4.74 -1.27 7.96
CA THR A 30 5.88 -0.42 7.59
C THR A 30 6.84 -0.26 8.75
N TRP A 31 6.33 -0.08 9.97
CA TRP A 31 7.17 0.04 11.17
C TRP A 31 7.92 -1.26 11.48
N VAL A 32 7.26 -2.42 11.32
CA VAL A 32 7.91 -3.73 11.45
C VAL A 32 8.93 -3.95 10.34
N ALA A 33 8.66 -3.49 9.11
CA ALA A 33 9.58 -3.64 7.98
C ALA A 33 10.81 -2.74 8.07
N THR A 34 10.65 -1.45 8.40
CA THR A 34 11.71 -0.42 8.34
C THR A 34 11.51 0.64 9.42
N PRO A 35 11.79 0.34 10.71
CA PRO A 35 11.59 1.30 11.80
C PRO A 35 12.41 2.58 11.65
N ASN A 36 13.54 2.57 10.93
CA ASN A 36 14.34 3.77 10.66
C ASN A 36 14.00 4.44 9.32
N LEU A 37 12.97 3.94 8.61
CA LEU A 37 12.53 4.44 7.30
C LEU A 37 13.66 4.47 6.26
N VAL A 38 14.67 3.60 6.38
CA VAL A 38 15.77 3.50 5.43
C VAL A 38 15.29 2.88 4.13
N LEU A 39 14.40 1.89 4.21
CA LEU A 39 13.83 1.15 3.08
C LEU A 39 12.53 1.78 2.54
N GLU A 40 12.04 2.86 3.17
CA GLU A 40 10.83 3.54 2.75
C GLU A 40 11.02 4.19 1.36
N GLY A 41 10.23 3.73 0.40
CA GLY A 41 10.31 4.19 -0.99
C GLY A 41 9.74 5.60 -1.19
N ASN A 42 8.78 6.00 -0.34
CA ASN A 42 8.12 7.29 -0.43
C ASN A 42 8.95 8.40 0.25
N PRO A 43 9.49 9.37 -0.51
CA PRO A 43 10.31 10.45 0.04
C PRO A 43 9.53 11.38 0.97
N ILE A 44 8.21 11.49 0.80
CA ILE A 44 7.35 12.30 1.66
C ILE A 44 7.19 11.61 3.03
N ALA A 45 6.90 10.32 3.03
CA ALA A 45 6.80 9.52 4.26
C ALA A 45 8.10 9.57 5.07
N LYS A 46 9.25 9.45 4.38
CA LYS A 46 10.57 9.56 5.01
C LYS A 46 10.82 10.92 5.68
N LYS A 47 10.34 12.02 5.09
CA LYS A 47 10.48 13.37 5.65
C LYS A 47 9.52 13.65 6.80
N MET A 48 8.30 13.13 6.74
CA MET A 48 7.32 13.30 7.83
C MET A 48 7.75 12.57 9.10
N GLY A 49 8.33 11.38 8.96
CA GLY A 49 8.64 10.52 10.10
C GLY A 49 7.39 9.99 10.81
N TRP A 50 7.60 9.17 11.84
CA TRP A 50 6.51 8.41 12.47
C TRP A 50 5.47 9.27 13.20
N LYS A 51 5.90 10.32 13.90
CA LYS A 51 4.99 11.17 14.70
C LYS A 51 3.98 11.91 13.82
N ILE A 52 4.47 12.59 12.78
CA ILE A 52 3.61 13.29 11.82
C ILE A 52 2.80 12.28 11.02
N GLY A 53 3.42 11.15 10.62
CA GLY A 53 2.73 10.06 9.94
C GLY A 53 1.52 9.56 10.73
N LEU A 54 1.64 9.36 12.05
CA LEU A 54 0.53 8.93 12.89
C LEU A 54 -0.61 9.95 12.91
N ILE A 55 -0.30 11.24 13.07
CA ILE A 55 -1.30 12.32 13.06
C ILE A 55 -2.04 12.37 11.72
N VAL A 56 -1.31 12.32 10.61
CA VAL A 56 -1.89 12.33 9.27
C VAL A 56 -2.80 11.12 9.06
N ASN A 57 -2.37 9.91 9.47
CA ASN A 57 -3.21 8.72 9.37
C ASN A 57 -4.49 8.82 10.21
N ALA A 58 -4.40 9.34 11.44
CA ALA A 58 -5.58 9.54 12.27
C ALA A 58 -6.57 10.53 11.62
N LEU A 59 -6.06 11.65 11.08
CA LEU A 59 -6.89 12.62 10.37
C LEU A 59 -7.54 12.00 9.13
N LEU A 60 -6.78 11.24 8.33
CA LEU A 60 -7.32 10.55 7.15
C LEU A 60 -8.42 9.55 7.53
N CYS A 61 -8.25 8.79 8.61
CA CYS A 61 -9.29 7.85 9.07
C CYS A 61 -10.58 8.59 9.45
N ILE A 62 -10.46 9.69 10.20
CA ILE A 62 -11.62 10.48 10.64
C ILE A 62 -12.32 11.16 9.45
N THR A 63 -11.57 11.76 8.54
CA THR A 63 -12.16 12.52 7.41
C THR A 63 -12.73 11.61 6.34
N PHE A 64 -12.04 10.52 5.97
CA PHE A 64 -12.52 9.63 4.91
C PHE A 64 -13.59 8.64 5.38
N ALA A 65 -13.79 8.45 6.69
CA ALA A 65 -14.92 7.68 7.21
C ALA A 65 -16.30 8.27 6.83
N PHE A 66 -16.34 9.58 6.52
CA PHE A 66 -17.54 10.24 5.96
C PHE A 66 -17.86 9.84 4.52
N LEU A 67 -16.90 9.23 3.80
CA LEU A 67 -16.98 8.94 2.38
C LEU A 67 -16.84 7.42 2.16
N PRO A 68 -17.94 6.64 2.15
CA PRO A 68 -17.93 5.18 2.07
C PRO A 68 -17.03 4.63 0.97
N LEU A 69 -17.17 5.17 -0.24
CA LEU A 69 -16.41 4.71 -1.41
C LEU A 69 -14.92 4.91 -1.21
N ALA A 70 -14.51 6.11 -0.78
CA ALA A 70 -13.11 6.43 -0.53
C ALA A 70 -12.55 5.60 0.64
N ALA A 71 -13.32 5.41 1.72
CA ALA A 71 -12.93 4.60 2.85
C ALA A 71 -12.60 3.16 2.42
N ILE A 72 -13.43 2.53 1.58
CA ILE A 72 -13.20 1.18 1.09
C ILE A 72 -12.00 1.12 0.12
N ILE A 73 -11.86 2.08 -0.80
CA ILE A 73 -10.72 2.13 -1.74
C ILE A 73 -9.40 2.23 -0.96
N ILE A 74 -9.31 3.18 -0.02
CA ILE A 74 -8.11 3.40 0.80
C ILE A 74 -7.84 2.19 1.67
N SER A 75 -8.86 1.64 2.34
CA SER A 75 -8.70 0.48 3.21
C SER A 75 -8.22 -0.76 2.46
N THR A 76 -8.80 -1.04 1.29
CA THR A 76 -8.41 -2.16 0.44
C THR A 76 -6.96 -2.02 -0.01
N THR A 77 -6.59 -0.83 -0.49
CA THR A 77 -5.21 -0.53 -0.90
C THR A 77 -4.24 -0.75 0.28
N SER A 78 -4.57 -0.21 1.45
CA SER A 78 -3.76 -0.31 2.66
C SER A 78 -3.56 -1.73 3.14
N ILE A 79 -4.61 -2.56 3.15
CA ILE A 79 -4.50 -3.95 3.58
C ILE A 79 -3.57 -4.74 2.64
N LEU A 80 -3.66 -4.51 1.32
CA LEU A 80 -2.82 -5.19 0.34
C LEU A 80 -1.35 -4.75 0.44
N VAL A 81 -1.10 -3.45 0.63
CA VAL A 81 0.25 -2.94 0.93
C VAL A 81 0.77 -3.56 2.22
N ALA A 82 -0.05 -3.58 3.28
CA ALA A 82 0.34 -4.14 4.58
C ALA A 82 0.72 -5.62 4.48
N ALA A 83 -0.08 -6.41 3.76
CA ALA A 83 0.20 -7.83 3.53
C ALA A 83 1.53 -8.02 2.80
N ARG A 84 1.78 -7.25 1.72
CA ARG A 84 3.06 -7.28 0.99
C ARG A 84 4.25 -6.86 1.87
N ASN A 85 4.06 -5.89 2.74
CA ASN A 85 5.09 -5.46 3.69
C ASN A 85 5.40 -6.57 4.68
N PHE A 86 4.39 -7.17 5.34
CA PHE A 86 4.60 -8.27 6.28
C PHE A 86 5.26 -9.49 5.64
N GLN A 87 4.94 -9.80 4.37
CA GLN A 87 5.60 -10.88 3.63
C GLN A 87 7.13 -10.73 3.58
N ASN A 88 7.64 -9.48 3.54
CA ASN A 88 9.06 -9.20 3.44
C ASN A 88 9.68 -8.70 4.77
N ALA A 89 8.85 -8.29 5.73
CA ALA A 89 9.31 -7.64 6.95
C ALA A 89 10.23 -8.55 7.78
N TRP A 90 9.93 -9.85 7.87
CA TRP A 90 10.79 -10.79 8.59
C TRP A 90 12.21 -10.84 8.01
N LEU A 91 12.34 -10.79 6.68
CA LEU A 91 13.64 -10.81 5.98
C LEU A 91 14.40 -9.49 6.16
N MET A 92 13.68 -8.37 6.12
CA MET A 92 14.25 -7.05 6.43
C MET A 92 14.76 -6.97 7.88
N ARG A 93 14.02 -7.58 8.81
CA ARG A 93 14.39 -7.63 10.23
C ARG A 93 15.57 -8.57 10.51
N SER A 94 15.66 -9.70 9.83
CA SER A 94 16.77 -10.64 10.03
C SER A 94 18.09 -10.12 9.48
N LEU A 95 18.08 -9.39 8.36
CA LEU A 95 19.30 -8.85 7.71
C LEU A 95 19.67 -7.45 8.18
N GLY A 96 18.76 -6.76 8.88
CA GLY A 96 18.86 -5.32 9.11
C GLY A 96 18.52 -4.51 7.85
N GLU A 97 18.13 -3.25 8.02
CA GLU A 97 17.62 -2.42 6.91
C GLU A 97 18.70 -2.18 5.83
N GLU A 98 19.93 -1.86 6.22
CA GLU A 98 21.03 -1.64 5.27
C GLU A 98 21.49 -2.95 4.62
N GLY A 99 21.62 -4.02 5.42
CA GLY A 99 21.98 -5.35 4.91
C GLY A 99 20.97 -5.88 3.90
N TYR A 100 19.67 -5.69 4.17
CA TYR A 100 18.61 -6.03 3.22
C TYR A 100 18.71 -5.21 1.93
N ARG A 101 18.94 -3.90 2.02
CA ARG A 101 19.08 -3.01 0.86
C ARG A 101 20.23 -3.49 -0.04
N ASP A 102 21.39 -3.70 0.55
CA ASP A 102 22.61 -4.04 -0.18
C ASP A 102 22.50 -5.46 -0.77
N TRP A 103 21.92 -6.40 -0.02
CA TRP A 103 21.55 -7.72 -0.52
C TRP A 103 20.59 -7.62 -1.71
N TYR A 104 19.51 -6.83 -1.61
CA TYR A 104 18.52 -6.67 -2.67
C TYR A 104 19.15 -6.10 -3.96
N VAL A 105 19.99 -5.07 -3.82
CA VAL A 105 20.74 -4.49 -4.95
C VAL A 105 21.65 -5.53 -5.59
N SER A 106 22.39 -6.31 -4.79
CA SER A 106 23.28 -7.36 -5.31
C SER A 106 22.52 -8.40 -6.14
N ARG A 107 21.31 -8.79 -5.71
CA ARG A 107 20.46 -9.74 -6.43
C ARG A 107 19.87 -9.14 -7.70
N LEU A 108 19.48 -7.86 -7.66
CA LEU A 108 18.94 -7.16 -8.81
C LEU A 108 19.98 -6.97 -9.92
N VAL A 109 21.24 -6.70 -9.54
CA VAL A 109 22.36 -6.59 -10.48
C VAL A 109 22.76 -7.95 -11.05
N ALA A 110 22.76 -9.01 -10.22
CA ALA A 110 23.09 -10.36 -10.67
C ALA A 110 22.00 -11.01 -11.53
N ALA A 111 20.73 -10.63 -11.34
CA ALA A 111 19.61 -11.16 -12.10
C ALA A 111 19.49 -10.50 -13.48
N HIS A 112 19.01 -11.26 -14.48
CA HIS A 112 18.67 -10.70 -15.78
C HIS A 112 17.49 -9.72 -15.65
N LEU A 113 17.69 -8.48 -16.08
CA LEU A 113 16.67 -7.41 -15.95
C LEU A 113 15.32 -7.80 -16.54
N GLY A 114 15.33 -8.51 -17.68
CA GLY A 114 14.11 -8.96 -18.34
C GLY A 114 13.25 -9.84 -17.44
N ILE A 115 13.85 -10.72 -16.62
CA ILE A 115 13.11 -11.58 -15.69
C ILE A 115 12.48 -10.72 -14.59
N TYR A 116 13.25 -9.78 -14.03
CA TYR A 116 12.74 -8.88 -13.00
C TYR A 116 11.55 -8.04 -13.50
N ILE A 117 11.69 -7.40 -14.67
CA ILE A 117 10.63 -6.59 -15.26
C ILE A 117 9.41 -7.46 -15.61
N PHE A 118 9.63 -8.64 -16.20
CA PHE A 118 8.55 -9.57 -16.51
C PHE A 118 7.77 -9.96 -15.25
N CYS A 119 8.44 -10.35 -14.17
CA CYS A 119 7.79 -10.71 -12.91
C CYS A 119 6.99 -9.52 -12.32
N LEU A 120 7.57 -8.32 -12.34
CA LEU A 120 6.88 -7.11 -11.86
C LEU A 120 5.62 -6.81 -12.69
N LEU A 121 5.73 -6.84 -14.02
CA LEU A 121 4.61 -6.57 -14.93
C LEU A 121 3.55 -7.67 -14.84
N ALA A 122 3.94 -8.94 -14.78
CA ALA A 122 3.03 -10.07 -14.64
C ALA A 122 2.24 -9.99 -13.33
N GLN A 123 2.91 -9.76 -12.19
CA GLN A 123 2.25 -9.57 -10.90
C GLN A 123 1.28 -8.38 -10.97
N THR A 124 1.71 -7.26 -11.55
CA THR A 124 0.87 -6.05 -11.67
C THR A 124 -0.36 -6.32 -12.53
N ALA A 125 -0.19 -6.97 -13.67
CA ALA A 125 -1.28 -7.32 -14.59
C ALA A 125 -2.32 -8.22 -13.92
N LEU A 126 -1.90 -9.21 -13.11
CA LEU A 126 -2.83 -10.08 -12.39
C LEU A 126 -3.71 -9.30 -11.41
N TYR A 127 -3.14 -8.36 -10.63
CA TYR A 127 -3.94 -7.52 -9.74
C TYR A 127 -4.83 -6.54 -10.53
N LEU A 128 -4.35 -5.95 -11.61
CA LEU A 128 -5.16 -5.08 -12.48
C LEU A 128 -6.35 -5.83 -13.09
N LEU A 129 -6.13 -7.05 -13.60
CA LEU A 129 -7.19 -7.89 -14.14
C LEU A 129 -8.21 -8.29 -13.06
N LEU A 130 -7.74 -8.65 -11.87
CA LEU A 130 -8.63 -8.99 -10.75
C LEU A 130 -9.49 -7.79 -10.31
N GLY A 131 -8.86 -6.62 -10.10
CA GLY A 131 -9.57 -5.40 -9.74
C GLY A 131 -10.52 -4.92 -10.84
N GLY A 132 -10.07 -4.99 -12.10
CA GLY A 132 -10.89 -4.66 -13.27
C GLY A 132 -12.08 -5.61 -13.45
N ALA A 133 -11.90 -6.90 -13.22
CA ALA A 133 -12.99 -7.87 -13.23
C ALA A 133 -14.03 -7.56 -12.13
N LEU A 134 -13.57 -7.27 -10.90
CA LEU A 134 -14.46 -6.87 -9.81
C LEU A 134 -15.25 -5.61 -10.17
N MET A 135 -14.61 -4.60 -10.74
CA MET A 135 -15.29 -3.39 -11.19
C MET A 135 -16.31 -3.68 -12.30
N TYR A 136 -15.91 -4.43 -13.34
CA TYR A 136 -16.75 -4.69 -14.51
C TYR A 136 -17.99 -5.52 -14.18
N PHE A 137 -17.87 -6.52 -13.31
CA PHE A 137 -18.99 -7.39 -12.93
C PHE A 137 -19.77 -6.88 -11.70
N SER A 138 -19.32 -5.80 -11.06
CA SER A 138 -20.01 -5.26 -9.89
C SER A 138 -21.33 -4.58 -10.26
N ARG A 139 -22.40 -4.94 -9.54
CA ARG A 139 -23.68 -4.21 -9.54
C ARG A 139 -23.80 -3.22 -8.37
N TYR A 140 -22.93 -3.37 -7.37
CA TYR A 140 -22.94 -2.58 -6.13
C TYR A 140 -21.63 -1.79 -6.00
N MET A 141 -21.69 -0.65 -5.33
CA MET A 141 -20.55 0.27 -5.18
C MET A 141 -19.42 -0.28 -4.28
N ILE A 142 -19.71 -1.17 -3.34
CA ILE A 142 -18.68 -1.72 -2.45
C ILE A 142 -17.72 -2.65 -3.21
N PRO A 143 -18.17 -3.69 -3.96
CA PRO A 143 -17.27 -4.48 -4.81
C PRO A 143 -16.53 -3.64 -5.84
N PHE A 144 -17.18 -2.61 -6.40
CA PHE A 144 -16.54 -1.65 -7.29
C PHE A 144 -15.37 -0.92 -6.61
N ALA A 145 -15.59 -0.39 -5.40
CA ALA A 145 -14.56 0.28 -4.60
C ALA A 145 -13.41 -0.66 -4.21
N ILE A 146 -13.70 -1.92 -3.89
CA ILE A 146 -12.67 -2.94 -3.64
C ILE A 146 -11.83 -3.14 -4.91
N GLY A 147 -12.48 -3.28 -6.07
CA GLY A 147 -11.79 -3.39 -7.36
C GLY A 147 -10.88 -2.19 -7.65
N LEU A 148 -11.37 -0.97 -7.42
CA LEU A 148 -10.57 0.25 -7.51
C LEU A 148 -9.39 0.27 -6.53
N GLY A 149 -9.58 -0.18 -5.29
CA GLY A 149 -8.50 -0.29 -4.31
C GLY A 149 -7.42 -1.30 -4.71
N ILE A 150 -7.81 -2.44 -5.31
CA ILE A 150 -6.87 -3.42 -5.86
C ILE A 150 -6.05 -2.81 -7.00
N ILE A 151 -6.70 -2.08 -7.91
CA ILE A 151 -6.01 -1.36 -9.00
C ILE A 151 -5.06 -0.31 -8.42
N GLY A 152 -5.51 0.47 -7.43
CA GLY A 152 -4.69 1.44 -6.70
C GLY A 152 -3.42 0.80 -6.15
N TYR A 153 -3.55 -0.31 -5.44
CA TYR A 153 -2.41 -1.11 -4.96
C TYR A 153 -1.47 -1.54 -6.09
N ALA A 154 -1.99 -2.10 -7.18
CA ALA A 154 -1.19 -2.56 -8.31
C ALA A 154 -0.36 -1.43 -8.93
N VAL A 155 -0.98 -0.26 -9.13
CA VAL A 155 -0.32 0.94 -9.64
C VAL A 155 0.74 1.44 -8.66
N THR A 156 0.43 1.51 -7.36
CA THR A 156 1.38 1.89 -6.32
C THR A 156 2.62 0.98 -6.32
N VAL A 157 2.42 -0.34 -6.36
CA VAL A 157 3.51 -1.31 -6.42
C VAL A 157 4.37 -1.11 -7.67
N LEU A 158 3.75 -0.96 -8.84
CA LEU A 158 4.46 -0.75 -10.09
C LEU A 158 5.30 0.53 -10.05
N LEU A 159 4.70 1.65 -9.62
CA LEU A 159 5.37 2.95 -9.57
C LEU A 159 6.56 2.95 -8.61
N TYR A 160 6.35 2.58 -7.33
CA TYR A 160 7.43 2.66 -6.34
C TYR A 160 8.53 1.63 -6.58
N THR A 161 8.19 0.44 -7.06
CA THR A 161 9.18 -0.59 -7.40
C THR A 161 10.01 -0.15 -8.61
N SER A 162 9.37 0.38 -9.66
CA SER A 162 10.07 0.89 -10.85
C SER A 162 10.97 2.09 -10.53
N LEU A 163 10.49 3.02 -9.69
CA LEU A 163 11.30 4.16 -9.23
C LEU A 163 12.53 3.70 -8.44
N SER A 164 12.39 2.67 -7.60
CA SER A 164 13.52 2.10 -6.85
C SER A 164 14.56 1.50 -7.80
N VAL A 165 14.14 0.69 -8.77
CA VAL A 165 15.02 0.06 -9.77
C VAL A 165 15.74 1.12 -10.61
N TRP A 166 15.02 2.14 -11.05
CA TRP A 166 15.59 3.24 -11.82
C TRP A 166 16.66 4.00 -11.03
N ARG A 167 16.43 4.29 -9.74
CA ARG A 167 17.42 4.95 -8.88
C ARG A 167 18.67 4.09 -8.66
N ILE A 168 18.51 2.77 -8.52
CA ILE A 168 19.62 1.83 -8.35
C ILE A 168 20.50 1.83 -9.61
N ARG A 169 19.90 1.85 -10.80
CA ARG A 169 20.64 1.81 -12.07
C ARG A 169 21.29 3.12 -12.50
N ARG A 170 20.86 4.24 -11.93
CA ARG A 170 21.45 5.57 -12.22
C ARG A 170 22.69 5.86 -11.37
N ARG A 171 22.89 5.10 -10.28
CA ARG A 171 24.09 5.16 -9.44
C ARG A 171 25.12 4.18 -9.95
#